data_AF-A0AAV1X417-F1
#
_entry.id   AF-A0AAV1X417-F1
#
_cell.length_a   1.000
_cell.length_b   1.000
_cell.length_c   1.000
_cell.angle_alpha   90.00
_cell.angle_beta   90.00
_cell.angle_gamma   90.00
#
_symmetry.space_group_name_H-M   'P 1'
#
loop_
_entity.id
_entity.type
_entity.pdbx_description
1 polymer ?
#
loop_
_entity_poly.entity_id
_entity_poly.type
_entity_poly.pdbx_seq_one_letter_code
_entity_poly.pdbx_strand_id
1 'polypeptide(L)'
;MEEDPSHHRQNQNSSTAVSTTTTTGYSEGEVVDGDPEVWAAFNKNFEQVQSVLDRNRVLIQQVNENQESRVPDNMAKNVNLIQELNCNMSKVVSLYSHLNSNFSNACQQHSHNNKNSTN
;
A
#
# COMPACT_ATOMS: atom_id res chain seq x y z
N MET A 1 -37.53 -29.75 34.66
CA MET A 1 -36.88 -29.19 35.85
C MET A 1 -35.51 -29.83 35.84
N GLU A 2 -34.41 -29.17 35.52
CA GLU A 2 -33.92 -27.84 35.91
C GLU A 2 -33.05 -27.27 34.75
N GLU A 3 -33.32 -26.05 34.26
CA GLU A 3 -32.61 -24.78 34.55
C GLU A 3 -31.20 -24.69 33.90
N ASP A 4 -31.13 -24.00 32.75
CA ASP A 4 -29.94 -23.23 32.32
C ASP A 4 -30.03 -21.86 33.00
N PRO A 5 -28.93 -21.34 33.57
CA PRO A 5 -28.58 -19.99 33.14
C PRO A 5 -27.07 -19.67 33.11
N SER A 6 -26.72 -18.91 32.06
CA SER A 6 -25.85 -17.71 32.06
C SER A 6 -24.45 -17.85 31.49
N HIS A 7 -24.33 -17.42 30.23
CA HIS A 7 -23.11 -16.95 29.60
C HIS A 7 -22.54 -15.70 30.30
N HIS A 8 -21.41 -15.87 30.99
CA HIS A 8 -20.62 -14.75 31.48
C HIS A 8 -19.63 -14.28 30.40
N ARG A 9 -19.91 -13.08 29.90
CA ARG A 9 -19.09 -12.29 28.99
C ARG A 9 -17.83 -11.80 29.72
N GLN A 10 -16.67 -12.35 29.41
CA GLN A 10 -15.39 -11.76 29.85
C GLN A 10 -14.67 -11.12 28.67
N ASN A 11 -14.85 -9.81 28.59
CA ASN A 11 -14.11 -8.88 27.76
C ASN A 11 -12.68 -8.76 28.32
N GLN A 12 -11.69 -9.35 27.65
CA GLN A 12 -10.28 -9.03 27.86
C GLN A 12 -9.81 -8.12 26.74
N ASN A 13 -9.92 -6.82 27.02
CA ASN A 13 -9.28 -5.78 26.24
C ASN A 13 -7.79 -5.79 26.60
N SER A 14 -7.02 -6.64 25.93
CA SER A 14 -5.56 -6.63 26.01
C SER A 14 -5.03 -5.85 24.82
N SER A 15 -4.63 -4.61 25.09
CA SER A 15 -3.81 -3.81 24.17
C SER A 15 -2.45 -4.49 24.00
N THR A 16 -2.36 -5.45 23.09
CA THR A 16 -1.08 -5.92 22.59
C THR A 16 -0.58 -4.85 21.64
N ALA A 17 0.32 -4.00 22.12
CA ALA A 17 1.22 -3.27 21.25
C ALA A 17 1.93 -4.32 20.39
N VAL A 18 1.50 -4.46 19.13
CA VAL A 18 2.23 -5.23 18.13
C VAL A 18 3.53 -4.48 17.92
N SER A 19 4.54 -4.84 18.70
CA SER A 19 5.92 -4.59 18.36
C SER A 19 6.21 -5.48 17.17
N THR A 20 6.08 -4.94 15.96
CA THR A 20 6.59 -5.57 14.76
C THR A 20 8.11 -5.63 14.91
N THR A 21 8.61 -6.70 15.52
CA THR A 21 10.01 -7.08 15.38
C THR A 21 10.16 -7.57 13.95
N THR A 22 10.59 -6.67 13.08
CA THR A 22 11.19 -7.04 11.80
C THR A 22 12.41 -7.88 12.14
N THR A 23 12.28 -9.20 12.01
CA THR A 23 13.42 -10.11 11.99
C THR A 23 14.20 -9.80 10.72
N THR A 24 15.12 -8.85 10.82
CA THR A 24 16.18 -8.65 9.85
C THR A 24 17.06 -9.89 9.91
N GLY A 25 16.82 -10.82 8.99
CA GLY A 25 17.86 -11.76 8.58
C GLY A 25 18.95 -10.92 7.93
N TYR A 26 20.02 -10.65 8.68
CA TYR A 26 21.24 -10.05 8.17
C TYR A 26 21.91 -11.04 7.23
N SER A 27 21.44 -11.09 5.99
CA SER A 27 22.38 -11.18 4.89
C SER A 27 23.09 -9.83 4.87
N GLU A 28 24.41 -9.81 4.97
CA GLU A 28 25.23 -8.66 4.62
C GLU A 28 25.04 -8.39 3.12
N GLY A 29 23.85 -7.90 2.76
CA GLY A 29 23.64 -7.19 1.52
C GLY A 29 24.37 -5.89 1.69
N GLU A 30 25.42 -5.72 0.88
CA GLU A 30 26.04 -4.45 0.57
C GLU A 30 24.96 -3.37 0.64
N VAL A 31 25.07 -2.48 1.62
CA VAL A 31 24.21 -1.31 1.70
C VAL A 31 24.53 -0.56 0.43
N VAL A 32 23.68 -0.71 -0.59
CA VAL A 32 23.77 0.12 -1.78
C VAL A 32 23.65 1.52 -1.22
N ASP A 33 24.77 2.22 -1.13
CA ASP A 33 24.82 3.65 -0.86
C ASP A 33 24.21 4.30 -2.11
N GLY A 34 22.89 4.14 -2.19
CA GLY A 34 22.08 4.54 -3.31
C GLY A 34 22.04 6.05 -3.28
N ASP A 35 22.20 6.65 -4.45
CA ASP A 35 22.08 8.08 -4.64
C ASP A 35 20.86 8.62 -3.83
N PRO A 36 21.07 9.54 -2.88
CA PRO A 36 20.01 10.11 -2.06
C PRO A 36 18.83 10.63 -2.90
N GLU A 37 19.11 11.07 -4.13
CA GLU A 37 18.09 11.52 -5.08
C GLU A 37 17.17 10.37 -5.55
N VAL A 38 17.74 9.18 -5.79
CA VAL A 38 16.98 7.97 -6.15
C VAL A 38 16.08 7.54 -4.99
N TRP A 39 16.59 7.62 -3.76
CA TRP A 39 15.80 7.27 -2.57
C TRP A 39 14.66 8.26 -2.33
N ALA A 40 14.91 9.56 -2.51
CA ALA A 40 13.89 10.60 -2.43
C ALA A 40 12.79 10.41 -3.49
N ALA A 41 13.18 10.10 -4.74
CA ALA A 41 12.24 9.84 -5.82
C ALA A 41 11.38 8.59 -5.53
N PHE A 42 11.97 7.54 -4.96
CA PHE A 42 11.21 6.35 -4.56
C PHE A 42 10.19 6.68 -3.47
N ASN A 43 10.60 7.35 -2.38
CA ASN A 43 9.70 7.69 -1.27
C ASN A 43 8.50 8.48 -1.78
N LYS A 44 8.74 9.46 -2.65
CA LYS A 44 7.68 10.25 -3.29
C LYS A 44 6.72 9.41 -4.14
N ASN A 45 7.23 8.43 -4.89
CA ASN A 45 6.36 7.54 -5.67
C ASN A 45 5.53 6.63 -4.76
N PHE A 46 6.12 6.15 -3.67
CA PHE A 46 5.42 5.31 -2.69
C PHE A 46 4.30 6.07 -1.98
N GLU A 47 4.57 7.29 -1.50
CA GLU A 47 3.56 8.16 -0.90
C GLU A 47 2.38 8.43 -1.86
N GLN A 48 2.68 8.63 -3.15
CA GLN A 48 1.63 8.79 -4.16
C GLN A 48 0.79 7.52 -4.36
N VAL A 49 1.41 6.34 -4.39
CA VAL A 49 0.67 5.07 -4.45
C VAL A 49 -0.22 4.92 -3.22
N GLN A 50 0.30 5.19 -2.03
CA GLN A 50 -0.48 5.13 -0.79
C GLN A 50 -1.69 6.06 -0.85
N SER A 51 -1.50 7.31 -1.25
CA SER A 51 -2.59 8.28 -1.40
C SER A 51 -3.68 7.81 -2.36
N VAL A 52 -3.30 7.18 -3.48
CA VAL A 52 -4.27 6.64 -4.46
C VAL A 52 -5.02 5.43 -3.88
N LEU A 53 -4.34 4.55 -3.14
CA LEU A 53 -4.98 3.39 -2.50
C LEU A 53 -5.89 3.79 -1.33
N ASP A 54 -5.52 4.81 -0.57
CA ASP A 54 -6.38 5.39 0.46
C ASP A 54 -7.66 5.97 -0.14
N ARG A 55 -7.55 6.63 -1.30
CA ARG A 55 -8.73 7.06 -2.06
C ARG A 55 -9.59 5.88 -2.51
N ASN A 56 -8.99 4.79 -2.99
CA ASN A 56 -9.72 3.58 -3.35
C ASN A 56 -10.51 3.00 -2.17
N ARG A 57 -9.92 3.01 -0.96
CA ARG A 57 -10.61 2.56 0.26
C ARG A 57 -11.89 3.37 0.51
N VAL A 58 -11.82 4.70 0.38
CA VAL A 58 -12.99 5.58 0.56
C VAL A 58 -14.04 5.34 -0.54
N LEU A 59 -13.62 5.16 -1.79
CA LEU A 59 -14.54 4.88 -2.90
C LEU A 59 -15.30 3.56 -2.71
N ILE A 60 -14.61 2.50 -2.30
CA ILE A 60 -15.24 1.20 -2.01
C ILE A 60 -16.26 1.34 -0.89
N GLN A 61 -15.92 2.09 0.17
CA GLN A 61 -16.84 2.36 1.27
C GLN A 61 -18.12 3.08 0.78
N GLN A 62 -17.99 4.09 -0.08
CA GLN A 62 -19.13 4.79 -0.67
C GLN A 62 -19.98 3.90 -1.57
N VAL A 63 -19.34 3.00 -2.36
CA VAL A 63 -20.06 2.02 -3.18
C VAL A 63 -20.90 1.09 -2.30
N ASN A 64 -20.34 0.62 -1.19
CA ASN A 64 -21.04 -0.24 -0.22
C ASN A 64 -22.21 0.50 0.44
N GLU A 65 -22.00 1.74 0.91
CA GLU A 65 -23.06 2.57 1.50
C GLU A 65 -24.22 2.82 0.53
N ASN A 66 -23.91 3.12 -0.73
CA ASN A 66 -24.91 3.28 -1.77
C ASN A 66 -25.71 1.98 -1.97
N GLN A 67 -25.04 0.82 -1.95
CA GLN A 67 -25.69 -0.48 -2.08
C GLN A 67 -26.59 -0.83 -0.88
N GLU A 68 -26.13 -0.54 0.34
CA GLU A 68 -26.89 -0.73 1.58
C GLU A 68 -28.12 0.16 1.65
N SER A 69 -28.03 1.39 1.14
CA SER A 69 -29.15 2.35 1.14
C SER A 69 -30.34 1.90 0.29
N ARG A 70 -30.11 1.02 -0.71
CA ARG A 70 -31.12 0.55 -1.69
C ARG A 70 -31.85 1.66 -2.44
N VAL A 71 -31.30 2.89 -2.45
CA VAL A 71 -31.83 4.01 -3.22
C VAL A 71 -31.32 3.91 -4.66
N PRO A 72 -32.21 3.81 -5.68
CA PRO A 72 -31.79 3.64 -7.08
C PRO A 72 -30.81 4.73 -7.56
N ASP A 73 -31.06 5.98 -7.18
CA ASP A 73 -30.21 7.12 -7.56
C ASP A 73 -28.80 7.02 -6.96
N ASN A 74 -28.65 6.45 -5.76
CA ASN A 74 -27.34 6.21 -5.16
C ASN A 74 -26.62 5.05 -5.85
N MET A 75 -27.36 4.00 -6.21
CA MET A 75 -26.79 2.89 -6.99
C MET A 75 -26.25 3.36 -8.34
N ALA A 76 -26.93 4.32 -9.00
CA ALA A 76 -26.44 4.90 -10.25
C ALA A 76 -25.08 5.61 -10.08
N LYS A 77 -24.82 6.22 -8.92
CA LYS A 77 -23.51 6.86 -8.62
C LYS A 77 -22.37 5.85 -8.53
N ASN A 78 -22.64 4.57 -8.23
CA ASN A 78 -21.61 3.54 -8.15
C ASN A 78 -20.86 3.37 -9.47
N VAL A 79 -21.49 3.64 -10.62
CA VAL A 79 -20.82 3.60 -11.93
C VAL A 79 -19.63 4.55 -11.95
N ASN A 80 -19.82 5.81 -11.54
CA ASN A 80 -18.75 6.80 -11.52
C ASN A 80 -17.69 6.48 -10.47
N LEU A 81 -18.09 5.99 -9.29
CA LEU A 81 -17.15 5.58 -8.24
C LEU A 81 -16.26 4.41 -8.69
N ILE A 82 -16.83 3.42 -9.39
CA ILE A 82 -16.10 2.28 -9.95
C ILE A 82 -15.19 2.71 -11.11
N GLN A 83 -15.63 3.66 -11.94
CA GLN A 83 -14.75 4.24 -12.95
C GLN A 83 -13.55 4.94 -12.31
N GLU A 84 -13.75 5.71 -11.24
CA GLU A 84 -12.65 6.34 -10.51
C GLU A 84 -11.69 5.30 -9.90
N LEU A 85 -12.23 4.22 -9.31
CA LEU A 85 -11.43 3.08 -8.82
C LEU A 85 -10.54 2.49 -9.92
N ASN A 86 -11.09 2.26 -11.11
CA ASN A 86 -10.36 1.72 -12.25
C ASN A 86 -9.27 2.69 -12.75
N CYS A 87 -9.58 3.98 -12.85
CA CYS A 87 -8.60 5.01 -13.20
C CYS A 87 -7.44 5.06 -12.17
N ASN A 88 -7.76 4.95 -10.89
CA ASN A 88 -6.77 4.89 -9.82
C ASN A 88 -5.88 3.66 -9.94
N MET A 89 -6.42 2.49 -10.30
CA MET A 89 -5.60 1.30 -10.56
C MET A 89 -4.63 1.49 -11.72
N SER A 90 -5.08 2.10 -12.82
CA SER A 90 -4.17 2.45 -13.93
C SER A 90 -3.07 3.42 -13.49
N LYS A 91 -3.40 4.39 -12.63
CA LYS A 91 -2.41 5.32 -12.05
C LYS A 91 -1.39 4.60 -11.17
N VAL A 92 -1.84 3.66 -10.32
CA VAL A 92 -0.95 2.84 -9.49
C VAL A 92 0.02 2.04 -10.36
N VAL A 93 -0.46 1.39 -11.42
CA VAL A 93 0.40 0.67 -12.37
C VAL A 93 1.44 1.59 -13.00
N SER A 94 1.06 2.80 -13.40
CA SER A 94 1.98 3.80 -13.96
C SER A 94 3.04 4.25 -12.95
N LEU A 95 2.66 4.53 -11.71
CA LEU A 95 3.58 4.91 -10.63
C LEU A 95 4.59 3.79 -10.34
N TYR A 96 4.14 2.54 -10.30
CA TYR A 96 5.02 1.39 -10.12
C TYR A 96 5.97 1.18 -11.31
N SER A 97 5.49 1.36 -12.54
CA SER A 97 6.37 1.29 -13.72
C SER A 97 7.47 2.36 -13.66
N HIS A 98 7.12 3.59 -13.27
CA HIS A 98 8.07 4.68 -13.12
C HIS A 98 9.10 4.33 -12.03
N LEU A 99 8.64 3.88 -10.86
CA LEU A 99 9.51 3.46 -9.77
C LEU A 99 10.47 2.33 -10.19
N ASN A 100 9.97 1.31 -10.87
CA ASN A 100 10.79 0.19 -11.35
C ASN A 100 11.83 0.61 -12.40
N SER A 101 11.46 1.50 -13.32
CA SER A 101 12.41 2.06 -14.30
C SER A 101 13.49 2.91 -13.63
N ASN A 102 13.14 3.80 -12.69
CA ASN A 102 14.11 4.63 -11.98
C ASN A 102 15.10 3.80 -11.17
N PHE A 103 14.59 2.78 -10.46
CA PHE A 103 15.42 1.85 -9.70
C PHE A 103 16.37 1.05 -10.63
N SER A 104 15.83 0.50 -11.73
CA SER A 104 16.64 -0.25 -12.70
C SER A 104 17.78 0.59 -13.28
N ASN A 105 17.50 1.87 -13.60
CA ASN A 105 18.49 2.80 -14.10
C ASN A 105 19.57 3.11 -13.06
N ALA A 106 19.18 3.36 -11.81
CA ALA A 106 20.11 3.62 -10.72
C ALA A 106 21.07 2.43 -10.48
N CYS A 107 20.55 1.20 -10.48
CA CYS A 107 21.39 -0.01 -10.36
C CYS A 107 22.36 -0.17 -11.55
N GLN A 108 21.93 0.13 -12.78
CA GLN A 108 22.80 0.07 -13.95
C GLN A 108 23.93 1.10 -13.88
N GLN A 109 23.64 2.34 -13.49
CA GLN A 109 24.64 3.39 -13.33
C GLN A 109 25.70 3.02 -12.29
N HIS A 110 25.29 2.43 -11.15
CA HIS A 110 26.23 1.96 -10.14
C HIS A 110 27.16 0.85 -10.68
N SER A 111 26.60 -0.11 -11.45
CA SER A 111 27.41 -1.18 -12.08
C SER A 111 28.41 -0.64 -13.11
N HIS A 112 28.05 0.38 -13.88
CA HIS A 112 28.95 1.01 -14.85
C HIS A 112 30.08 1.81 -14.19
N ASN A 113 29.78 2.54 -13.10
CA ASN A 113 30.81 3.30 -12.37
C ASN A 113 31.86 2.40 -11.71
N ASN A 114 31.46 1.23 -11.20
CA ASN A 114 32.39 0.27 -10.60
C ASN A 114 33.39 -0.30 -11.65
N LYS A 115 32.92 -0.61 -12.86
CA LYS A 115 33.77 -1.13 -13.96
C LYS A 115 34.82 -0.12 -14.46
N ASN A 116 34.54 1.17 -14.33
CA ASN A 116 35.44 2.22 -14.81
C ASN A 116 36.52 2.60 -13.79
N SER A 117 36.41 2.14 -12.54
CA SER A 117 37.38 2.41 -11.46
C SER A 117 38.53 1.39 -11.39
N THR A 118 38.46 0.31 -12.17
CA THR A 118 39.43 -0.80 -12.16
C THR A 118 40.42 -0.82 -13.32
N ASN A 119 40.66 0.31 -14.01
CA ASN A 119 41.64 0.40 -15.10
C ASN A 119 42.67 1.51 -14.87
#